data_AF-A0A929BQG2-F1
#
_entry.id   AF-A0A929BQG2-F1
#
_cell.length_a   1.000
_cell.length_b   1.000
_cell.length_c   1.000
_cell.angle_alpha   90.00
_cell.angle_beta   90.00
_cell.angle_gamma   90.00
#
_symmetry.space_group_name_H-M   'P 1'
#
loop_
_entity.id
_entity.type
_entity.pdbx_description
1 polymer ?
#
loop_
_entity_poly.entity_id
_entity_poly.type
_entity_poly.pdbx_seq_one_letter_code
_entity_poly.pdbx_strand_id
1 'polypeptide(L)'
;MANTSNSNWFHRFGGKFRQSLRWLTPGLGVKRWLLLVLFGTTLLGVGLAILILDVYRTTPETWWLPIISTASLRFLPRLLRAVIFGGLGVALIIVGIWGINRSLLAPFLKPGYKVVDALAGYRRRGRGPRIAVIGGGHGLSVLLRGLKAYSHNITAIVTVADDGGSSGRLRESFGILPPGDIRNCLAAMSNDEAMLAQLFQYRFPNGSSGLDGHSFGNLLISALTDITGSFEEAVAESGRVLSVSGRVLPSTLHNVQLVADVRLPHLISEVRVAGESQIPKSNGKVRRVWLEPNAPPAFPQAIRALLAADVIVIGPGSLYTSILPNLLVPDIADAIRSSRA
;
A
#
# COMPACT_ATOMS: atom_id res chain seq x y z
N MET A 1 -3.74 -60.37 11.36
CA MET A 1 -3.79 -58.99 11.88
C MET A 1 -2.37 -58.43 11.97
N ALA A 2 -1.93 -57.64 10.98
CA ALA A 2 -0.86 -56.67 11.12
C ALA A 2 -0.74 -55.85 9.82
N ASN A 3 -0.50 -54.54 9.99
CA ASN A 3 0.22 -53.63 9.09
C ASN A 3 -0.52 -52.94 7.92
N THR A 4 -1.25 -51.85 8.22
CA THR A 4 -1.59 -50.79 7.23
C THR A 4 -1.68 -49.37 7.84
N SER A 5 -0.84 -49.00 8.82
CA SER A 5 -0.86 -47.61 9.37
C SER A 5 0.33 -46.72 8.95
N ASN A 6 1.25 -47.19 8.10
CA ASN A 6 2.50 -46.47 7.83
C ASN A 6 2.52 -45.62 6.54
N SER A 7 1.53 -45.71 5.64
CA SER A 7 1.55 -44.99 4.36
C SER A 7 0.99 -43.54 4.43
N ASN A 8 0.16 -43.23 5.43
CA ASN A 8 -0.45 -41.89 5.57
C ASN A 8 0.47 -40.84 6.19
N TRP A 9 1.52 -41.26 6.91
CA TRP A 9 2.48 -40.34 7.54
C TRP A 9 3.44 -39.73 6.51
N PHE A 10 3.99 -40.53 5.60
CA PHE A 10 4.96 -40.07 4.59
C PHE A 10 4.36 -39.05 3.60
N HIS A 11 3.09 -39.21 3.19
CA HIS A 11 2.43 -38.23 2.31
C HIS A 11 2.12 -36.90 3.01
N ARG A 12 1.69 -36.93 4.29
CA ARG A 12 1.48 -35.72 5.10
C ARG A 12 2.80 -35.00 5.42
N PHE A 13 3.86 -35.76 5.69
CA PHE A 13 5.19 -35.22 5.96
C PHE A 13 5.83 -34.65 4.69
N GLY A 14 5.71 -35.33 3.55
CA GLY A 14 6.17 -34.85 2.24
C GLY A 14 5.44 -33.58 1.79
N GLY A 15 4.14 -33.46 2.07
CA GLY A 15 3.37 -32.23 1.84
C GLY A 15 3.85 -31.05 2.69
N LYS A 16 4.07 -31.28 3.99
CA LYS A 16 4.63 -30.27 4.91
C LYS A 16 6.08 -29.89 4.54
N PHE A 17 6.91 -30.85 4.13
CA PHE A 17 8.30 -30.61 3.73
C PHE A 17 8.39 -29.82 2.42
N ARG A 18 7.61 -30.19 1.39
CA ARG A 18 7.49 -29.40 0.15
C ARG A 18 6.95 -27.99 0.42
N GLN A 19 6.07 -27.83 1.39
CA GLN A 19 5.56 -26.52 1.81
C GLN A 19 6.62 -25.69 2.55
N SER A 20 7.46 -26.31 3.38
CA SER A 20 8.62 -25.66 4.00
C SER A 20 9.68 -25.24 2.97
N LEU A 21 9.90 -26.02 1.91
CA LEU A 21 10.80 -25.62 0.82
C LEU A 21 10.33 -24.37 0.05
N ARG A 22 9.04 -24.03 0.08
CA ARG A 22 8.54 -22.79 -0.57
C ARG A 22 9.08 -21.52 0.06
N TRP A 23 9.49 -21.56 1.34
CA TRP A 23 10.19 -20.45 2.00
C TRP A 23 11.57 -20.17 1.39
N LEU A 24 12.15 -21.17 0.71
CA LEU A 24 13.41 -21.06 -0.03
C LEU A 24 13.19 -20.66 -1.50
N THR A 25 12.01 -20.20 -1.89
CA THR A 25 11.84 -19.64 -3.25
C THR A 25 12.66 -18.35 -3.42
N PRO A 26 13.35 -18.16 -4.57
CA PRO A 26 14.06 -16.91 -4.87
C PRO A 26 13.08 -15.71 -4.84
N GLY A 27 13.47 -14.62 -4.18
CA GLY A 27 12.68 -13.37 -4.10
C GLY A 27 11.99 -13.09 -2.75
N LEU A 28 11.77 -14.10 -1.91
CA LEU A 28 11.18 -13.94 -0.56
C LEU A 28 12.14 -13.35 0.48
N GLY A 29 13.43 -13.21 0.18
CA GLY A 29 14.42 -12.55 1.04
C GLY A 29 14.63 -13.14 2.43
N VAL A 30 14.06 -14.31 2.73
CA VAL A 30 14.24 -15.03 4.01
C VAL A 30 15.62 -15.70 4.06
N LYS A 31 16.16 -16.11 2.91
CA LYS A 31 17.45 -16.83 2.80
C LYS A 31 18.62 -16.11 3.48
N ARG A 32 18.76 -14.80 3.23
CA ARG A 32 19.85 -14.00 3.80
C ARG A 32 19.82 -13.98 5.32
N TRP A 33 18.62 -13.89 5.91
CA TRP A 33 18.43 -13.87 7.35
C TRP A 33 18.64 -15.24 7.98
N LEU A 34 18.21 -16.31 7.29
CA LEU A 34 18.42 -17.68 7.74
C LEU A 34 19.92 -18.04 7.76
N LEU A 35 20.67 -17.63 6.74
CA LEU A 35 22.12 -17.75 6.70
C LEU A 35 22.80 -16.94 7.81
N LEU A 36 22.33 -15.72 8.08
CA LEU A 36 22.88 -14.88 9.15
C LEU A 36 22.62 -15.47 10.54
N VAL A 37 21.42 -16.01 10.79
CA VAL A 37 21.09 -16.70 12.04
C VAL A 37 21.97 -17.94 12.19
N LEU A 38 22.12 -18.76 11.15
CA LEU A 38 22.97 -19.95 11.18
C LEU A 38 24.44 -19.60 11.45
N PHE A 39 24.97 -18.57 10.78
CA PHE A 39 26.33 -18.11 10.99
C PHE A 39 26.54 -17.56 12.40
N GLY A 40 25.61 -16.73 12.88
CA GLY A 40 25.65 -16.16 14.23
C GLY A 40 25.58 -17.22 15.33
N THR A 41 24.68 -18.20 15.21
CA THR A 41 24.60 -19.31 16.18
C THR A 41 25.84 -20.19 16.15
N THR A 42 26.46 -20.39 14.97
CA THR A 42 27.72 -21.13 14.84
C THR A 42 28.87 -20.38 15.53
N LEU A 43 29.00 -19.07 15.30
CA LEU A 43 30.01 -18.26 15.97
C LEU A 43 29.84 -18.22 17.49
N LEU A 44 28.61 -18.09 17.98
CA LEU A 44 28.31 -18.18 19.41
C LEU A 44 28.67 -19.55 19.98
N GLY A 45 28.34 -20.63 19.25
CA GLY A 45 28.69 -21.99 19.63
C GLY A 45 30.21 -22.20 19.72
N VAL A 46 30.97 -21.69 18.76
CA VAL A 46 32.44 -21.77 18.76
C VAL A 46 33.03 -20.94 19.89
N GLY A 47 32.57 -19.70 20.09
CA GLY A 47 33.04 -18.84 21.18
C GLY A 47 32.78 -19.45 22.56
N LEU A 48 31.59 -19.99 22.78
CA LEU A 48 31.24 -20.70 24.02
C LEU A 48 32.09 -21.96 24.20
N ALA A 49 32.35 -22.72 23.13
CA ALA A 49 33.20 -23.90 23.19
C ALA A 49 34.64 -23.56 23.60
N ILE A 50 35.20 -22.45 23.08
CA ILE A 50 36.54 -21.97 23.46
C ILE A 50 36.57 -21.58 24.95
N LEU A 51 35.58 -20.82 25.43
CA LEU A 51 35.48 -20.45 26.84
C LEU A 51 35.36 -21.66 27.76
N ILE A 52 34.53 -22.64 27.41
CA ILE A 52 34.37 -23.88 28.20
C ILE A 52 35.68 -24.67 28.21
N LEU A 53 36.38 -24.77 27.06
CA LEU A 53 37.68 -25.45 26.97
C LEU A 53 38.76 -24.75 27.78
N ASP A 54 38.76 -23.43 27.82
CA ASP A 54 39.71 -22.63 28.59
C ASP A 54 39.51 -22.82 30.10
N VAL A 55 38.26 -22.73 30.57
CA VAL A 55 37.89 -23.01 31.97
C VAL A 55 38.27 -24.45 32.35
N TYR A 56 38.01 -25.42 31.48
CA TYR A 56 38.39 -26.82 31.75
C TYR A 56 39.91 -27.02 31.85
N ARG A 57 40.73 -26.19 31.20
CA ARG A 57 42.19 -26.31 31.18
C ARG A 57 42.88 -25.53 32.30
N THR A 58 42.26 -24.46 32.80
CA THR A 58 42.90 -23.48 33.70
C THR A 58 42.46 -23.59 35.16
N THR A 59 41.34 -24.28 35.44
CA THR A 59 40.79 -24.39 36.81
C THR A 59 41.08 -25.77 37.44
N PRO A 60 41.60 -25.86 38.68
CA PRO A 60 41.82 -27.13 39.38
C PRO A 60 40.50 -27.82 39.78
N GLU A 61 40.53 -29.17 39.89
CA GLU A 61 39.44 -30.11 40.22
C GLU A 61 38.35 -29.51 41.13
N THR A 62 37.29 -28.99 40.51
CA THR A 62 36.14 -28.37 41.18
C THR A 62 34.93 -29.31 41.14
N TRP A 63 34.10 -29.27 42.19
CA TRP A 63 32.93 -30.13 42.42
C TRP A 63 31.89 -30.19 41.27
N TRP A 64 31.86 -29.18 40.38
CA TRP A 64 30.92 -29.09 39.25
C TRP A 64 31.47 -29.68 37.93
N LEU A 65 32.77 -30.00 37.83
CA LEU A 65 33.37 -30.59 36.63
C LEU A 65 32.76 -31.96 36.25
N PRO A 66 32.44 -32.87 37.19
CA PRO A 66 31.82 -34.16 36.85
C PRO A 66 30.46 -34.00 36.18
N ILE A 67 29.67 -33.02 36.63
CA ILE A 67 28.33 -32.71 36.12
C ILE A 67 28.41 -32.24 34.66
N ILE A 68 29.35 -31.34 34.36
CA ILE A 68 29.59 -30.87 32.99
C ILE A 68 30.11 -32.01 32.11
N SER A 69 30.94 -32.91 32.66
CA SER A 69 31.50 -34.03 31.91
C SER A 69 30.43 -35.04 31.46
N THR A 70 29.46 -35.39 32.31
CA THR A 70 28.33 -36.25 31.97
C THR A 70 27.33 -35.53 31.06
N ALA A 71 27.02 -34.27 31.33
CA ALA A 71 26.16 -33.45 30.47
C ALA A 71 26.72 -33.30 29.05
N SER A 72 28.05 -33.26 28.90
CA SER A 72 28.74 -33.24 27.61
C SER A 72 28.80 -34.60 26.89
N LEU A 73 28.17 -35.66 27.44
CA LEU A 73 28.12 -37.01 26.86
C LEU A 73 29.50 -37.57 26.51
N ARG A 74 30.49 -37.42 27.41
CA ARG A 74 31.90 -37.80 27.14
C ARG A 74 32.11 -39.30 26.90
N PHE A 75 31.21 -40.15 27.39
CA PHE A 75 31.23 -41.59 27.17
C PHE A 75 30.93 -42.01 25.72
N LEU A 76 30.44 -41.09 24.88
CA LEU A 76 30.16 -41.34 23.47
C LEU A 76 31.34 -40.92 22.56
N PRO A 77 31.51 -41.58 21.40
CA PRO A 77 32.48 -41.16 20.39
C PRO A 77 32.27 -39.70 19.98
N ARG A 78 33.38 -38.99 19.68
CA ARG A 78 33.38 -37.56 19.33
C ARG A 78 32.39 -37.24 18.19
N LEU A 79 32.33 -38.10 17.18
CA LEU A 79 31.42 -37.95 16.03
C LEU A 79 29.95 -38.03 16.46
N LEU A 80 29.60 -38.99 17.31
CA LEU A 80 28.21 -39.19 17.73
C LEU A 80 27.72 -38.01 18.59
N ARG A 81 28.58 -37.51 19.47
CA ARG A 81 28.30 -36.30 20.26
C ARG A 81 28.06 -35.07 19.39
N ALA A 82 28.90 -34.86 18.37
CA ALA A 82 28.75 -33.75 17.44
C ALA A 82 27.42 -33.83 16.67
N VAL A 83 27.02 -35.03 16.26
CA VAL A 83 25.73 -35.26 15.59
C VAL A 83 24.54 -35.01 16.53
N ILE A 84 24.61 -35.46 17.79
CA ILE A 84 23.53 -35.26 18.77
C ILE A 84 23.33 -33.78 19.09
N PHE A 85 24.38 -33.08 19.52
CA PHE A 85 24.26 -31.66 19.90
C PHE A 85 24.03 -30.76 18.69
N GLY A 86 24.70 -31.04 17.56
CA GLY A 86 24.48 -30.32 16.31
C GLY A 86 23.06 -30.52 15.78
N GLY A 87 22.58 -31.76 15.75
CA GLY A 87 21.23 -32.11 15.29
C GLY A 87 20.15 -31.52 16.18
N LEU A 88 20.28 -31.66 17.51
CA LEU A 88 19.35 -31.07 18.47
C LEU A 88 19.34 -29.53 18.39
N GLY A 89 20.52 -28.91 18.28
CA GLY A 89 20.65 -27.46 18.13
C GLY A 89 19.96 -26.94 16.86
N VAL A 90 20.18 -27.59 15.72
CA VAL A 90 19.48 -27.26 14.47
C VAL A 90 17.97 -27.46 14.60
N ALA A 91 17.52 -28.55 15.24
CA ALA A 91 16.10 -28.81 15.45
C ALA A 91 15.44 -27.72 16.31
N LEU A 92 16.08 -27.32 17.43
CA LEU A 92 15.59 -26.26 18.30
C LEU A 92 15.54 -24.91 17.59
N ILE A 93 16.55 -24.58 16.78
CA ILE A 93 16.54 -23.35 15.97
C ILE A 93 15.36 -23.37 14.97
N ILE A 94 15.13 -24.49 14.29
CA ILE A 94 14.02 -24.63 13.33
C ILE A 94 12.66 -24.48 14.05
N VAL A 95 12.48 -25.13 15.20
CA VAL A 95 11.25 -25.05 15.99
C VAL A 95 11.04 -23.63 16.53
N GLY A 96 12.10 -22.98 17.02
CA GLY A 96 12.06 -21.61 17.53
C GLY A 96 11.68 -20.60 16.45
N ILE A 97 12.34 -20.66 15.29
CA ILE A 97 11.99 -19.81 14.13
C ILE A 97 10.55 -20.07 13.69
N TRP A 98 10.11 -21.33 13.65
CA TRP A 98 8.74 -21.68 13.28
C TRP A 98 7.71 -21.14 14.28
N GLY A 99 7.99 -21.24 15.59
CA GLY A 99 7.15 -20.72 16.66
C GLY A 99 6.98 -19.20 16.58
N ILE A 100 8.07 -18.46 16.43
CA ILE A 100 8.07 -16.99 16.30
C ILE A 100 7.29 -16.55 15.05
N ASN A 101 7.57 -17.19 13.91
CA ASN A 101 6.91 -16.84 12.66
C ASN A 101 5.39 -17.08 12.73
N ARG A 102 4.97 -18.18 13.40
CA ARG A 102 3.56 -18.50 13.60
C ARG A 102 2.88 -17.52 14.56
N SER A 103 3.50 -17.18 15.68
CA SER A 103 2.91 -16.26 16.67
C SER A 103 2.76 -14.84 16.13
N LEU A 104 3.74 -14.36 15.36
CA LEU A 104 3.71 -13.01 14.80
C LEU A 104 2.74 -12.86 13.62
N LEU A 105 2.57 -13.91 12.80
CA LEU A 105 1.74 -13.81 11.60
C LEU A 105 0.31 -14.29 11.79
N ALA A 106 0.02 -15.07 12.84
CA ALA A 106 -1.34 -15.55 13.14
C ALA A 106 -2.41 -14.44 13.17
N PRO A 107 -2.16 -13.23 13.73
CA PRO A 107 -3.15 -12.15 13.75
C PRO A 107 -3.44 -11.53 12.37
N PHE A 108 -2.56 -11.70 11.39
CA PHE A 108 -2.61 -10.99 10.10
C PHE A 108 -3.04 -11.89 8.92
N LEU A 109 -3.34 -13.16 9.17
CA LEU A 109 -3.65 -14.14 8.12
C LEU A 109 -5.15 -14.47 8.10
N LYS A 110 -5.79 -14.24 6.95
CA LYS A 110 -7.15 -14.71 6.70
C LYS A 110 -7.20 -16.25 6.78
N PRO A 111 -8.22 -16.86 7.43
CA PRO A 111 -8.41 -18.30 7.44
C PRO A 111 -8.41 -18.85 6.00
N GLY A 112 -7.58 -19.85 5.72
CA GLY A 112 -7.47 -20.49 4.39
C GLY A 112 -6.37 -19.96 3.48
N TYR A 113 -5.72 -18.83 3.79
CA TYR A 113 -4.61 -18.29 3.00
C TYR A 113 -3.24 -18.71 3.55
N LYS A 114 -2.34 -19.11 2.65
CA LYS A 114 -0.96 -19.46 3.01
C LYS A 114 -0.13 -18.20 3.15
N VAL A 115 0.59 -18.10 4.28
CA VAL A 115 1.50 -16.99 4.63
C VAL A 115 2.48 -16.64 3.52
N VAL A 116 3.04 -17.68 2.89
CA VAL A 116 4.04 -17.54 1.83
C VAL A 116 3.45 -16.90 0.59
N ASP A 117 2.21 -17.25 0.23
CA ASP A 117 1.54 -16.74 -0.97
C ASP A 117 1.12 -15.27 -0.77
N ALA A 118 0.67 -14.91 0.44
CA ALA A 118 0.40 -13.52 0.82
C ALA A 118 1.66 -12.64 0.81
N LEU A 119 2.77 -13.13 1.38
CA LEU A 119 4.07 -12.44 1.38
C LEU A 119 4.66 -12.31 -0.03
N ALA A 120 4.57 -13.36 -0.84
CA ALA A 120 5.01 -13.34 -2.23
C ALA A 120 4.19 -12.34 -3.06
N GLY A 121 2.87 -12.32 -2.90
CA GLY A 121 1.99 -11.36 -3.57
C GLY A 121 2.26 -9.91 -3.15
N TYR A 122 2.47 -9.65 -1.86
CA TYR A 122 2.84 -8.32 -1.37
C TYR A 122 4.19 -7.84 -1.95
N ARG A 123 5.22 -8.69 -1.93
CA ARG A 123 6.54 -8.34 -2.51
C ARG A 123 6.51 -8.17 -4.02
N ARG A 124 5.74 -8.99 -4.74
CA ARG A 124 5.58 -8.83 -6.19
C ARG A 124 4.93 -7.49 -6.53
N ARG A 125 3.85 -7.12 -5.84
CA ARG A 125 3.18 -5.82 -6.04
C ARG A 125 4.07 -4.64 -5.65
N GLY A 126 4.90 -4.76 -4.61
CA GLY A 126 5.88 -3.73 -4.25
C GLY A 126 7.01 -3.54 -5.28
N ARG A 127 7.29 -4.57 -6.10
CA ARG A 127 8.20 -4.49 -7.25
C ARG A 127 7.46 -4.31 -8.58
N GLY A 128 6.16 -4.01 -8.53
CA GLY A 128 5.35 -3.76 -9.71
C GLY A 128 5.73 -2.46 -10.43
N PRO A 129 5.28 -2.27 -11.67
CA PRO A 129 5.56 -1.06 -12.44
C PRO A 129 5.02 0.18 -11.72
N ARG A 130 5.68 1.32 -11.92
CA ARG A 130 5.23 2.63 -11.46
C ARG A 130 4.16 3.12 -12.43
N ILE A 131 2.92 3.19 -11.96
CA ILE A 131 1.77 3.57 -12.79
C ILE A 131 1.29 4.94 -12.34
N ALA A 132 1.33 5.93 -13.23
CA ALA A 132 0.67 7.21 -13.01
C ALA A 132 -0.70 7.17 -13.70
N VAL A 133 -1.76 7.50 -12.97
CA VAL A 133 -3.13 7.50 -13.49
C VAL A 133 -3.70 8.91 -13.37
N ILE A 134 -4.23 9.46 -14.45
CA ILE A 134 -4.81 10.81 -14.51
C ILE A 134 -6.30 10.71 -14.74
N GLY A 135 -7.11 11.36 -13.91
CA GLY A 135 -8.55 11.41 -14.12
C GLY A 135 -9.31 12.03 -12.95
N GLY A 136 -10.53 11.54 -12.75
CA GLY A 136 -11.43 11.97 -11.68
C GLY A 136 -12.67 11.10 -11.61
N GLY A 137 -13.51 11.37 -10.61
CA GLY A 137 -14.77 10.69 -10.38
C GLY A 137 -14.68 9.18 -10.14
N HIS A 138 -15.83 8.52 -10.33
CA HIS A 138 -16.02 7.11 -9.98
C HIS A 138 -15.28 6.15 -10.92
N GLY A 139 -15.12 6.51 -12.20
CA GLY A 139 -14.42 5.69 -13.18
C GLY A 139 -12.97 5.42 -12.78
N LEU A 140 -12.27 6.48 -12.36
CA LEU A 140 -10.93 6.39 -11.82
C LEU A 140 -10.87 5.50 -10.57
N SER A 141 -11.80 5.66 -9.62
CA SER A 141 -11.86 4.81 -8.43
C SER A 141 -12.04 3.32 -8.74
N VAL A 142 -12.84 2.97 -9.75
CA VAL A 142 -13.00 1.57 -10.17
C VAL A 142 -11.70 1.03 -10.77
N LEU A 143 -11.04 1.82 -11.63
CA LEU A 143 -9.74 1.46 -12.20
C LEU A 143 -8.68 1.24 -11.11
N LEU A 144 -8.57 2.16 -10.14
CA LEU A 144 -7.61 2.08 -9.04
C LEU A 144 -7.85 0.84 -8.16
N ARG A 145 -9.11 0.47 -7.90
CA ARG A 145 -9.47 -0.77 -7.21
C ARG A 145 -8.99 -2.02 -7.95
N GLY A 146 -8.99 -2.00 -9.28
CA GLY A 146 -8.42 -3.07 -10.10
C GLY A 146 -6.89 -3.06 -10.09
N LEU A 147 -6.28 -1.90 -10.31
CA LEU A 147 -4.81 -1.76 -10.43
C LEU A 147 -4.07 -2.13 -9.14
N LYS A 148 -4.64 -1.86 -7.96
CA LYS A 148 -4.00 -2.21 -6.66
C LYS A 148 -3.77 -3.72 -6.47
N ALA A 149 -4.44 -4.57 -7.26
CA ALA A 149 -4.17 -6.00 -7.29
C ALA A 149 -2.84 -6.34 -7.99
N TYR A 150 -2.32 -5.45 -8.83
CA TYR A 150 -1.15 -5.68 -9.68
C TYR A 150 0.09 -4.89 -9.24
N SER A 151 -0.06 -3.66 -8.75
CA SER A 151 1.06 -2.83 -8.29
C SER A 151 0.70 -2.05 -7.03
N HIS A 152 1.68 -1.87 -6.13
CA HIS A 152 1.58 -0.91 -5.02
C HIS A 152 2.18 0.46 -5.38
N ASN A 153 2.83 0.57 -6.55
CA ASN A 153 3.50 1.78 -7.02
C ASN A 153 2.56 2.62 -7.91
N ILE A 154 1.33 2.86 -7.43
CA ILE A 154 0.31 3.62 -8.16
C ILE A 154 0.30 5.06 -7.65
N THR A 155 0.32 6.03 -8.57
CA THR A 155 0.07 7.44 -8.24
C THR A 155 -1.13 7.93 -9.03
N ALA A 156 -2.23 8.23 -8.34
CA ALA A 156 -3.42 8.83 -8.92
C ALA A 156 -3.31 10.36 -8.87
N ILE A 157 -3.44 11.02 -10.02
CA ILE A 157 -3.44 12.48 -10.17
C ILE A 157 -4.87 12.90 -10.50
N VAL A 158 -5.44 13.75 -9.65
CA VAL A 158 -6.85 14.14 -9.74
C VAL A 158 -7.06 15.64 -9.83
N THR A 159 -8.14 16.02 -10.49
CA THR A 159 -8.54 17.42 -10.62
C THR A 159 -9.07 17.96 -9.31
N VAL A 160 -8.82 19.24 -9.06
CA VAL A 160 -9.37 20.01 -7.93
C VAL A 160 -10.34 21.10 -8.42
N ALA A 161 -10.91 20.92 -9.60
CA ALA A 161 -11.85 21.87 -10.21
C ALA A 161 -13.33 21.62 -9.87
N ASP A 162 -13.63 20.53 -9.13
CA ASP A 162 -14.98 20.16 -8.69
C ASP A 162 -15.63 21.28 -7.84
N ASP A 163 -16.90 21.56 -8.11
CA ASP A 163 -17.73 22.50 -7.36
C ASP A 163 -19.10 21.92 -7.01
N GLY A 164 -19.29 20.60 -7.16
CA GLY A 164 -20.55 19.93 -6.92
C GLY A 164 -20.74 19.43 -5.48
N GLY A 165 -22.01 19.39 -5.05
CA GLY A 165 -22.46 18.66 -3.87
C GLY A 165 -21.70 19.00 -2.58
N SER A 166 -21.28 17.98 -1.83
CA SER A 166 -20.54 18.18 -0.57
C SER A 166 -19.18 18.83 -0.76
N SER A 167 -18.49 18.61 -1.89
CA SER A 167 -17.17 19.19 -2.16
C SER A 167 -17.30 20.69 -2.41
N GLY A 168 -18.25 21.09 -3.26
CA GLY A 168 -18.54 22.49 -3.57
C GLY A 168 -18.92 23.31 -2.35
N ARG A 169 -19.84 22.81 -1.52
CA ARG A 169 -20.24 23.52 -0.28
C ARG A 169 -19.07 23.73 0.69
N LEU A 170 -18.21 22.72 0.86
CA LEU A 170 -17.04 22.85 1.74
C LEU A 170 -16.00 23.84 1.18
N ARG A 171 -15.81 23.82 -0.15
CA ARG A 171 -14.98 24.79 -0.86
C ARG A 171 -15.49 26.22 -0.66
N GLU A 172 -16.79 26.46 -0.76
CA GLU A 172 -17.41 27.77 -0.55
C GLU A 172 -17.34 28.22 0.92
N SER A 173 -17.62 27.33 1.87
CA SER A 173 -17.66 27.70 3.30
C SER A 173 -16.28 27.85 3.95
N PHE A 174 -15.29 27.07 3.53
CA PHE A 174 -13.97 27.01 4.18
C PHE A 174 -12.81 27.46 3.29
N GLY A 175 -13.05 27.80 2.02
CA GLY A 175 -12.00 28.25 1.10
C GLY A 175 -10.96 27.17 0.74
N ILE A 176 -11.25 25.90 1.02
CA ILE A 176 -10.36 24.76 0.75
C ILE A 176 -10.54 24.21 -0.66
N LEU A 177 -9.56 23.44 -1.15
CA LEU A 177 -9.71 22.67 -2.38
C LEU A 177 -10.78 21.57 -2.23
N PRO A 178 -11.54 21.25 -3.30
CA PRO A 178 -12.60 20.26 -3.24
C PRO A 178 -12.04 18.85 -2.96
N PRO A 179 -12.43 18.20 -1.86
CA PRO A 179 -11.82 16.92 -1.47
C PRO A 179 -12.44 15.70 -2.14
N GLY A 180 -13.55 15.83 -2.89
CA GLY A 180 -14.39 14.70 -3.32
C GLY A 180 -13.68 13.65 -4.15
N ASP A 181 -13.03 14.04 -5.24
CA ASP A 181 -12.33 13.11 -6.13
C ASP A 181 -11.11 12.47 -5.47
N ILE A 182 -10.41 13.23 -4.62
CA ILE A 182 -9.32 12.70 -3.78
C ILE A 182 -9.86 11.66 -2.80
N ARG A 183 -10.97 11.98 -2.09
CA ARG A 183 -11.62 11.06 -1.14
C ARG A 183 -11.96 9.74 -1.82
N ASN A 184 -12.57 9.81 -3.00
CA ASN A 184 -12.95 8.64 -3.78
C ASN A 184 -11.73 7.79 -4.20
N CYS A 185 -10.61 8.42 -4.54
CA CYS A 185 -9.37 7.71 -4.88
C CYS A 185 -8.68 7.09 -3.65
N LEU A 186 -8.66 7.82 -2.52
CA LEU A 186 -8.13 7.31 -1.26
C LEU A 186 -8.92 6.08 -0.80
N ALA A 187 -10.25 6.15 -0.84
CA ALA A 187 -11.10 5.01 -0.51
C ALA A 187 -10.92 3.84 -1.48
N ALA A 188 -10.71 4.10 -2.78
CA ALA A 188 -10.48 3.04 -3.76
C ALA A 188 -9.15 2.30 -3.55
N MET A 189 -8.11 3.02 -3.12
CA MET A 189 -6.77 2.47 -2.89
C MET A 189 -6.56 1.94 -1.46
N SER A 190 -7.50 2.19 -0.55
CA SER A 190 -7.51 1.56 0.77
C SER A 190 -7.98 0.11 0.70
N ASN A 191 -7.88 -0.60 1.82
CA ASN A 191 -8.41 -1.95 1.93
C ASN A 191 -9.93 -1.88 2.16
N ASP A 192 -10.74 -2.32 1.16
CA ASP A 192 -12.19 -2.13 1.13
C ASP A 192 -12.93 -2.82 2.31
N GLU A 193 -12.31 -3.83 2.95
CA GLU A 193 -12.88 -4.55 4.10
C GLU A 193 -12.74 -3.80 5.44
N ALA A 194 -11.97 -2.71 5.49
CA ALA A 194 -11.80 -1.95 6.72
C ALA A 194 -13.04 -1.10 7.00
N MET A 195 -13.60 -1.22 8.22
CA MET A 195 -14.69 -0.35 8.72
C MET A 195 -14.38 1.14 8.50
N LEU A 196 -13.11 1.53 8.61
CA LEU A 196 -12.65 2.89 8.37
C LEU A 196 -12.87 3.36 6.92
N ALA A 197 -12.69 2.49 5.92
CA ALA A 197 -12.95 2.83 4.52
C ALA A 197 -14.46 3.04 4.28
N GLN A 198 -15.31 2.25 4.95
CA GLN A 198 -16.77 2.43 4.89
C GLN A 198 -17.20 3.74 5.54
N LEU A 199 -16.65 4.05 6.72
CA LEU A 199 -16.89 5.32 7.41
C LEU A 199 -16.43 6.51 6.56
N PHE A 200 -15.27 6.39 5.91
CA PHE A 200 -14.74 7.44 5.04
C PHE A 200 -15.66 7.74 3.84
N GLN A 201 -16.38 6.74 3.34
CA GLN A 201 -17.37 6.90 2.26
C GLN A 201 -18.79 7.20 2.76
N TYR A 202 -19.00 7.23 4.07
CA TYR A 202 -20.32 7.52 4.65
C TYR A 202 -20.79 8.92 4.21
N ARG A 203 -22.07 8.98 3.85
CA ARG A 203 -22.78 10.22 3.52
C ARG A 203 -23.93 10.38 4.50
N PHE A 204 -23.98 11.54 5.14
CA PHE A 204 -25.05 11.87 6.07
C PHE A 204 -26.38 11.96 5.31
N PRO A 205 -27.46 11.33 5.81
CA PRO A 205 -28.79 11.43 5.23
C PRO A 205 -29.29 12.88 5.22
N ASN A 206 -30.09 13.23 4.23
CA ASN A 206 -30.78 14.52 4.18
C ASN A 206 -31.85 14.58 5.29
N GLY A 207 -31.94 15.71 6.01
CA GLY A 207 -32.79 15.91 7.19
C GLY A 207 -32.03 15.92 8.54
N SER A 208 -30.73 15.64 8.53
CA SER A 208 -29.78 15.80 9.64
C SER A 208 -29.30 17.26 9.72
N SER A 209 -29.87 18.05 10.63
CA SER A 209 -29.56 19.47 10.79
C SER A 209 -28.05 19.77 10.81
N GLY A 210 -27.58 20.51 9.79
CA GLY A 210 -26.20 20.98 9.65
C GLY A 210 -25.23 20.06 8.89
N LEU A 211 -25.52 18.76 8.75
CA LEU A 211 -24.63 17.79 8.08
C LEU A 211 -25.23 17.22 6.79
N ASP A 212 -26.36 17.75 6.34
CA ASP A 212 -27.15 17.20 5.25
C ASP A 212 -26.39 16.98 3.95
N GLY A 213 -26.31 15.71 3.55
CA GLY A 213 -25.65 15.28 2.32
C GLY A 213 -24.13 15.46 2.32
N HIS A 214 -23.49 15.87 3.43
CA HIS A 214 -22.04 15.88 3.54
C HIS A 214 -21.48 14.46 3.56
N SER A 215 -20.28 14.29 3.03
CA SER A 215 -19.51 13.05 3.20
C SER A 215 -18.60 13.18 4.40
N PHE A 216 -18.59 12.17 5.28
CA PHE A 216 -17.67 12.14 6.41
C PHE A 216 -16.21 12.26 5.98
N GLY A 217 -15.78 11.54 4.93
CA GLY A 217 -14.42 11.64 4.43
C GLY A 217 -14.07 13.03 3.88
N ASN A 218 -15.04 13.75 3.30
CA ASN A 218 -14.81 15.15 2.91
C ASN A 218 -14.57 16.01 4.15
N LEU A 219 -15.41 15.88 5.19
CA LEU A 219 -15.26 16.63 6.44
C LEU A 219 -13.93 16.30 7.13
N LEU A 220 -13.50 15.03 7.10
CA LEU A 220 -12.21 14.63 7.67
C LEU A 220 -11.04 15.29 6.93
N ILE A 221 -11.03 15.26 5.59
CA ILE A 221 -9.99 15.94 4.80
C ILE A 221 -10.01 17.45 5.06
N SER A 222 -11.19 18.06 5.13
CA SER A 222 -11.34 19.49 5.43
C SER A 222 -10.79 19.86 6.81
N ALA A 223 -11.15 19.10 7.85
CA ALA A 223 -10.65 19.31 9.20
C ALA A 223 -9.13 19.12 9.29
N LEU A 224 -8.59 18.09 8.63
CA LEU A 224 -7.14 17.90 8.55
C LEU A 224 -6.45 19.05 7.80
N THR A 225 -7.07 19.60 6.77
CA THR A 225 -6.52 20.76 6.03
C THR A 225 -6.45 21.98 6.94
N ASP A 226 -7.48 22.21 7.75
CA ASP A 226 -7.53 23.31 8.72
C ASP A 226 -6.48 23.14 9.83
N ILE A 227 -6.34 21.92 10.38
CA ILE A 227 -5.36 21.60 11.43
C ILE A 227 -3.91 21.70 10.94
N THR A 228 -3.63 21.19 9.74
CA THR A 228 -2.25 21.16 9.19
C THR A 228 -1.88 22.48 8.50
N GLY A 229 -2.87 23.29 8.12
CA GLY A 229 -2.68 24.44 7.24
C GLY A 229 -2.30 24.07 5.81
N SER A 230 -2.34 22.78 5.44
CA SER A 230 -1.87 22.29 4.15
C SER A 230 -2.77 21.18 3.60
N PHE A 231 -3.39 21.43 2.45
CA PHE A 231 -4.21 20.42 1.78
C PHE A 231 -3.38 19.18 1.37
N GLU A 232 -2.12 19.38 1.00
CA GLU A 232 -1.20 18.28 0.68
C GLU A 232 -1.02 17.36 1.88
N GLU A 233 -0.70 17.92 3.04
CA GLU A 233 -0.46 17.15 4.26
C GLU A 233 -1.73 16.44 4.71
N ALA A 234 -2.89 17.10 4.62
CA ALA A 234 -4.18 16.50 4.93
C ALA A 234 -4.50 15.27 4.07
N VAL A 235 -4.19 15.32 2.77
CA VAL A 235 -4.36 14.18 1.85
C VAL A 235 -3.37 13.06 2.16
N ALA A 236 -2.12 13.41 2.48
CA ALA A 236 -1.09 12.43 2.86
C ALA A 236 -1.46 11.72 4.18
N GLU A 237 -1.92 12.45 5.20
CA GLU A 237 -2.37 11.88 6.47
C GLU A 237 -3.62 11.03 6.30
N SER A 238 -4.60 11.49 5.52
CA SER A 238 -5.78 10.69 5.19
C SER A 238 -5.40 9.36 4.52
N GLY A 239 -4.40 9.39 3.62
CA GLY A 239 -3.83 8.19 3.01
C GLY A 239 -3.16 7.25 4.00
N ARG A 240 -2.41 7.78 4.98
CA ARG A 240 -1.79 6.99 6.06
C ARG A 240 -2.84 6.31 6.94
N VAL A 241 -3.82 7.08 7.39
CA VAL A 241 -4.95 6.60 8.24
C VAL A 241 -5.71 5.46 7.53
N LEU A 242 -5.93 5.59 6.23
CA LEU A 242 -6.59 4.57 5.41
C LEU A 242 -5.68 3.43 4.93
N SER A 243 -4.38 3.47 5.23
CA SER A 243 -3.37 2.50 4.75
C SER A 243 -3.46 2.26 3.24
N VAL A 244 -3.49 3.34 2.45
CA VAL A 244 -3.66 3.26 0.99
C VAL A 244 -2.47 2.61 0.29
N SER A 245 -2.75 1.80 -0.72
CA SER A 245 -1.74 1.17 -1.59
C SER A 245 -1.40 2.10 -2.76
N GLY A 246 -0.55 3.09 -2.52
CA GLY A 246 -0.13 4.08 -3.53
C GLY A 246 -0.18 5.51 -3.01
N ARG A 247 -0.35 6.48 -3.90
CA ARG A 247 -0.48 7.91 -3.57
C ARG A 247 -1.61 8.54 -4.36
N VAL A 248 -2.36 9.45 -3.74
CA VAL A 248 -3.31 10.34 -4.43
C VAL A 248 -2.73 11.74 -4.35
N LEU A 249 -2.61 12.41 -5.49
CA LEU A 249 -2.06 13.75 -5.60
C LEU A 249 -3.06 14.64 -6.35
N PRO A 250 -3.27 15.89 -5.92
CA PRO A 250 -3.98 16.85 -6.74
C PRO A 250 -3.12 17.26 -7.94
N SER A 251 -3.75 17.61 -9.05
CA SER A 251 -3.07 18.17 -10.24
C SER A 251 -2.45 19.53 -9.96
N THR A 252 -3.09 20.35 -9.14
CA THR A 252 -2.59 21.64 -8.65
C THR A 252 -3.02 21.86 -7.20
N LEU A 253 -2.25 22.66 -6.46
CA LEU A 253 -2.64 23.15 -5.13
C LEU A 253 -3.37 24.51 -5.20
N HIS A 254 -3.62 25.03 -6.41
CA HIS A 254 -4.33 26.29 -6.60
C HIS A 254 -5.84 26.07 -6.69
N ASN A 255 -6.60 27.01 -6.12
CA ASN A 255 -8.05 27.01 -6.22
C ASN A 255 -8.46 27.40 -7.65
N VAL A 256 -8.93 26.43 -8.43
CA VAL A 256 -9.27 26.61 -9.85
C VAL A 256 -10.70 26.21 -10.14
N GLN A 257 -11.38 26.94 -11.02
CA GLN A 257 -12.72 26.64 -11.49
C GLN A 257 -12.65 26.21 -12.96
N LEU A 258 -13.40 25.17 -13.32
CA LEU A 258 -13.54 24.76 -14.70
C LEU A 258 -14.56 25.66 -15.41
N VAL A 259 -14.21 26.17 -16.57
CA VAL A 259 -15.09 27.02 -17.40
C VAL A 259 -15.16 26.46 -18.81
N ALA A 260 -16.32 26.58 -19.44
CA ALA A 260 -16.56 26.12 -20.81
C ALA A 260 -17.25 27.19 -21.66
N ASP A 261 -16.94 27.18 -22.96
CA ASP A 261 -17.78 27.81 -23.97
C ASP A 261 -18.73 26.75 -24.54
N VAL A 262 -20.03 27.02 -24.43
CA VAL A 262 -21.10 26.12 -24.84
C VAL A 262 -21.93 26.76 -25.94
N ARG A 263 -22.10 26.04 -27.06
CA ARG A 263 -23.03 26.46 -28.12
C ARG A 263 -24.41 25.85 -27.86
N LEU A 264 -25.38 26.70 -27.56
CA LEU A 264 -26.77 26.27 -27.36
C LEU A 264 -27.50 26.07 -28.71
N PRO A 265 -28.51 25.18 -28.80
CA PRO A 265 -29.17 24.86 -30.07
C PRO A 265 -29.84 26.05 -30.77
N HIS A 266 -30.30 27.05 -30.01
CA HIS A 266 -31.10 28.18 -30.49
C HIS A 266 -30.33 29.51 -30.51
N LEU A 267 -29.05 29.51 -30.16
CA LEU A 267 -28.19 30.70 -30.14
C LEU A 267 -27.02 30.52 -31.09
N ILE A 268 -26.75 31.55 -31.89
CA ILE A 268 -25.58 31.59 -32.77
C ILE A 268 -24.30 31.82 -31.95
N SER A 269 -24.40 32.63 -30.88
CA SER A 269 -23.31 32.94 -29.97
C SER A 269 -23.05 31.80 -28.98
N GLU A 270 -21.79 31.73 -28.53
CA GLU A 270 -21.36 30.81 -27.49
C GLU A 270 -21.62 31.44 -26.12
N VAL A 271 -22.08 30.63 -25.17
CA VAL A 271 -22.35 31.04 -23.80
C VAL A 271 -21.27 30.48 -22.90
N ARG A 272 -20.68 31.35 -22.08
CA ARG A 272 -19.72 30.96 -21.06
C ARG A 272 -20.47 30.33 -19.88
N VAL A 273 -20.08 29.11 -19.52
CA VAL A 273 -20.60 28.38 -18.36
C VAL A 273 -19.44 28.13 -17.41
N ALA A 274 -19.51 28.71 -16.21
CA ALA A 274 -18.53 28.50 -15.15
C ALA A 274 -19.03 27.44 -14.16
N GLY A 275 -18.13 26.55 -13.78
CA GLY A 275 -18.37 25.51 -12.80
C GLY A 275 -18.51 24.10 -13.38
N GLU A 276 -17.80 23.15 -12.78
CA GLU A 276 -17.77 21.75 -13.23
C GLU A 276 -19.17 21.14 -13.25
N SER A 277 -19.95 21.39 -12.20
CA SER A 277 -21.28 20.83 -12.03
C SER A 277 -22.36 21.47 -12.91
N GLN A 278 -22.07 22.64 -13.51
CA GLN A 278 -23.00 23.38 -14.38
C GLN A 278 -22.78 23.05 -15.86
N ILE A 279 -21.54 22.76 -16.27
CA ILE A 279 -21.20 22.47 -17.67
C ILE A 279 -22.05 21.32 -18.26
N PRO A 280 -22.21 20.16 -17.60
CA PRO A 280 -23.04 19.07 -18.14
C PRO A 280 -24.54 19.37 -18.15
N LYS A 281 -25.02 20.34 -17.35
CA LYS A 281 -26.43 20.72 -17.28
C LYS A 281 -26.82 21.68 -18.41
N SER A 282 -25.85 22.22 -19.13
CA SER A 282 -26.11 23.05 -20.29
C SER A 282 -26.60 22.18 -21.46
N ASN A 283 -27.75 22.51 -22.03
CA ASN A 283 -28.36 21.76 -23.15
C ASN A 283 -27.63 21.97 -24.50
N GLY A 284 -26.34 22.33 -24.48
CA GLY A 284 -25.56 22.70 -25.65
C GLY A 284 -24.37 21.78 -25.91
N LYS A 285 -23.62 22.09 -26.98
CA LYS A 285 -22.36 21.40 -27.30
C LYS A 285 -21.18 22.19 -26.76
N VAL A 286 -20.37 21.56 -25.91
CA VAL A 286 -19.11 22.13 -25.42
C VAL A 286 -18.14 22.31 -26.58
N ARG A 287 -17.61 23.52 -26.75
CA ARG A 287 -16.62 23.86 -27.79
C ARG A 287 -15.20 23.80 -27.28
N ARG A 288 -14.97 24.35 -26.09
CA ARG A 288 -13.69 24.32 -25.38
C ARG A 288 -13.91 24.45 -23.88
N VAL A 289 -12.90 24.02 -23.12
CA VAL A 289 -12.82 24.16 -21.67
C VAL A 289 -11.47 24.75 -21.28
N TRP A 290 -11.43 25.49 -20.19
CA TRP A 290 -10.21 26.04 -19.58
C TRP A 290 -10.37 26.15 -18.06
N LEU A 291 -9.26 26.39 -17.35
CA LEU A 291 -9.26 26.61 -15.91
C LEU A 291 -9.18 28.10 -15.61
N GLU A 292 -9.87 28.56 -14.57
CA GLU A 292 -9.74 29.91 -14.03
C GLU A 292 -9.35 29.87 -12.54
N PRO A 293 -8.24 30.50 -12.12
CA PRO A 293 -7.25 31.22 -12.94
C PRO A 293 -6.58 30.34 -14.02
N ASN A 294 -6.23 30.98 -15.14
CA ASN A 294 -5.59 30.30 -16.28
C ASN A 294 -4.17 29.84 -15.91
N ALA A 295 -3.74 28.72 -16.51
CA ALA A 295 -2.40 28.16 -16.37
C ALA A 295 -1.93 28.02 -14.91
N PRO A 296 -2.70 27.33 -14.04
CA PRO A 296 -2.24 27.08 -12.68
C PRO A 296 -0.96 26.24 -12.69
N PRO A 297 -0.02 26.47 -11.76
CA PRO A 297 1.17 25.64 -11.67
C PRO A 297 0.78 24.23 -11.19
N ALA A 298 1.45 23.21 -11.70
CA ALA A 298 1.20 21.85 -11.24
C ALA A 298 1.76 21.62 -9.85
N PHE A 299 1.19 20.64 -9.15
CA PHE A 299 1.78 20.16 -7.93
C PHE A 299 3.10 19.41 -8.23
N PRO A 300 4.27 19.82 -7.69
CA PRO A 300 5.56 19.25 -8.09
C PRO A 300 5.68 17.73 -7.92
N GLN A 301 4.98 17.14 -6.95
CA GLN A 301 4.98 15.70 -6.76
C GLN A 301 4.24 14.95 -7.88
N ALA A 302 3.20 15.56 -8.47
CA ALA A 302 2.50 15.01 -9.63
C ALA A 302 3.45 14.94 -10.83
N ILE A 303 4.23 16.00 -11.07
CA ILE A 303 5.26 16.05 -12.11
C ILE A 303 6.32 14.96 -11.90
N ARG A 304 6.87 14.85 -10.69
CA ARG A 304 7.84 13.79 -10.35
C ARG A 304 7.27 12.40 -10.59
N ALA A 305 6.00 12.18 -10.27
CA ALA A 305 5.33 10.90 -10.49
C ALA A 305 5.16 10.57 -11.97
N LEU A 306 4.81 11.56 -12.81
CA LEU A 306 4.66 11.38 -14.26
C LEU A 306 6.00 11.07 -14.95
N LEU A 307 7.05 11.80 -14.60
CA LEU A 307 8.40 11.60 -15.15
C LEU A 307 9.03 10.28 -14.70
N ALA A 308 8.66 9.79 -13.52
CA ALA A 308 9.14 8.52 -12.99
C ALA A 308 8.22 7.34 -13.32
N ALA A 309 7.11 7.56 -14.05
CA ALA A 309 6.19 6.50 -14.40
C ALA A 309 6.81 5.56 -15.44
N ASP A 310 6.50 4.27 -15.31
CA ASP A 310 6.76 3.28 -16.36
C ASP A 310 5.54 3.15 -17.29
N VAL A 311 4.35 3.55 -16.81
CA VAL A 311 3.10 3.60 -17.58
C VAL A 311 2.28 4.82 -17.13
N ILE A 312 1.78 5.61 -18.08
CA ILE A 312 0.79 6.68 -17.83
C ILE A 312 -0.56 6.25 -18.38
N VAL A 313 -1.58 6.23 -17.51
CA VAL A 313 -2.97 5.90 -17.87
C VAL A 313 -3.83 7.15 -17.76
N ILE A 314 -4.52 7.52 -18.83
CA ILE A 314 -5.41 8.68 -18.86
C ILE A 314 -6.86 8.19 -18.92
N GLY A 315 -7.63 8.51 -17.89
CA GLY A 315 -9.00 8.02 -17.71
C GLY A 315 -9.07 6.63 -17.05
N PRO A 316 -10.28 6.03 -16.99
CA PRO A 316 -11.53 6.54 -17.54
C PRO A 316 -12.10 7.71 -16.72
N GLY A 317 -12.94 8.52 -17.34
CA GLY A 317 -13.62 9.64 -16.71
C GLY A 317 -14.29 10.54 -17.75
N SER A 318 -15.10 11.49 -17.28
CA SER A 318 -15.70 12.49 -18.17
C SER A 318 -14.60 13.28 -18.89
N LEU A 319 -14.67 13.35 -20.22
CA LEU A 319 -13.64 14.02 -21.02
C LEU A 319 -13.43 15.47 -20.56
N TYR A 320 -14.52 16.25 -20.51
CA TYR A 320 -14.46 17.68 -20.21
C TYR A 320 -14.27 18.01 -18.74
N THR A 321 -14.78 17.18 -17.83
CA THR A 321 -14.84 17.51 -16.40
C THR A 321 -13.94 16.66 -15.49
N SER A 322 -13.33 15.60 -16.02
CA SER A 322 -12.40 14.76 -15.24
C SER A 322 -11.04 14.62 -15.90
N ILE A 323 -10.97 14.43 -17.23
CA ILE A 323 -9.70 14.22 -17.93
C ILE A 323 -9.03 15.55 -18.30
N LEU A 324 -9.70 16.36 -19.13
CA LEU A 324 -9.16 17.63 -19.60
C LEU A 324 -8.76 18.59 -18.47
N PRO A 325 -9.48 18.73 -17.34
CA PRO A 325 -9.08 19.63 -16.28
C PRO A 325 -7.70 19.33 -15.69
N ASN A 326 -7.29 18.05 -15.65
CA ASN A 326 -5.93 17.70 -15.25
C ASN A 326 -4.89 18.09 -16.31
N LEU A 327 -5.23 17.93 -17.59
CA LEU A 327 -4.34 18.21 -18.72
C LEU A 327 -4.26 19.71 -19.07
N LEU A 328 -5.20 20.51 -18.57
CA LEU A 328 -5.20 21.97 -18.68
C LEU A 328 -4.22 22.65 -17.71
N VAL A 329 -3.64 21.88 -16.78
CA VAL A 329 -2.48 22.31 -15.98
C VAL A 329 -1.22 22.15 -16.85
N PRO A 330 -0.58 23.24 -17.31
CA PRO A 330 0.43 23.18 -18.37
C PRO A 330 1.59 22.23 -18.07
N ASP A 331 2.13 22.30 -16.85
CA ASP A 331 3.27 21.46 -16.47
C ASP A 331 2.91 19.96 -16.48
N ILE A 332 1.64 19.59 -16.22
CA ILE A 332 1.18 18.19 -16.30
C ILE A 332 1.25 17.72 -17.76
N ALA A 333 0.75 18.52 -18.70
CA ALA A 333 0.83 18.19 -20.12
C ALA A 333 2.28 18.07 -20.61
N ASP A 334 3.16 18.98 -20.16
CA ASP A 334 4.58 18.97 -20.53
C ASP A 334 5.34 17.81 -19.89
N ALA A 335 5.00 17.42 -18.65
CA ALA A 335 5.56 16.24 -18.00
C ALA A 335 5.16 14.95 -18.72
N ILE A 336 3.92 14.85 -19.23
CA ILE A 336 3.48 13.71 -20.03
C ILE A 336 4.30 13.64 -21.33
N ARG A 337 4.46 14.76 -22.05
CA ARG A 337 5.25 14.83 -23.29
C ARG A 337 6.73 14.48 -23.07
N SER A 338 7.26 14.84 -21.90
CA SER A 338 8.67 14.62 -21.55
C SER A 338 8.93 13.22 -20.95
N SER A 339 7.89 12.50 -20.55
CA SER A 339 8.01 11.17 -19.97
C SER A 339 8.43 10.15 -21.02
N ARG A 340 9.07 9.07 -20.57
CA ARG A 340 9.47 7.91 -21.41
C ARG A 340 8.49 6.73 -21.30
N ALA A 341 7.40 6.93 -20.56
CA ALA A 341 6.34 5.95 -20.34
C ALA A 341 5.48 5.72 -21.60
#